data_AF-A0A2W1JKN5-F1
#
_entry.id   AF-A0A2W1JKN5-F1
#
_cell.length_a   1.000
_cell.length_b   1.000
_cell.length_c   1.000
_cell.angle_alpha   90.00
_cell.angle_beta   90.00
_cell.angle_gamma   90.00
#
_symmetry.space_group_name_H-M   'P 1'
#
loop_
_entity.id
_entity.type
_entity.pdbx_description
1 polymer ?
#
loop_
_entity_poly.entity_id
_entity_poly.type
_entity_poly.pdbx_seq_one_letter_code
_entity_poly.pdbx_strand_id
1 'polypeptide(L)'
;MPTDFQVPSEVSFQDAIALTQTLFTNIDQLASSKVESHVADLVATMNGARGFFVTFLTNEFELDEEKKDAIATALRTAPDTVAGLLVKNLVMSTAMTLTHSRQDNPDMVQQSQLTRERTAAVIHQVKLPAVEQEAQQLWQSLTTDTGTYTEFLQRWGYDAEQKQAMQAAMSETFPALQA
;
A
#
# COMPACT_ATOMS: atom_id res chain seq x y z
N MET A 1 -4.69 -7.53 -23.62
CA MET A 1 -3.37 -7.90 -23.05
C MET A 1 -2.38 -8.25 -24.16
N PRO A 2 -1.09 -7.91 -24.07
CA PRO A 2 -0.05 -8.52 -24.91
C PRO A 2 -0.04 -10.04 -24.69
N THR A 3 0.10 -10.82 -25.76
CA THR A 3 0.07 -12.30 -25.72
C THR A 3 1.17 -12.90 -24.83
N ASP A 4 2.23 -12.13 -24.57
CA ASP A 4 3.42 -12.52 -23.78
C ASP A 4 3.59 -11.70 -22.49
N PHE A 5 2.51 -11.24 -21.85
CA PHE A 5 2.63 -10.54 -20.56
C PHE A 5 3.29 -11.46 -19.51
N GLN A 6 4.50 -11.10 -19.10
CA GLN A 6 5.28 -11.79 -18.09
C GLN A 6 5.93 -10.75 -17.18
N VAL A 7 5.97 -11.06 -15.89
CA VAL A 7 6.68 -10.25 -14.90
C VAL A 7 8.07 -10.87 -14.75
N PRO A 8 9.15 -10.13 -15.07
CA PRO A 8 10.50 -10.63 -14.87
C PRO A 8 10.77 -10.91 -13.39
N SER A 9 11.63 -11.90 -13.09
CA SER A 9 12.00 -12.25 -11.71
C SER A 9 12.68 -11.10 -10.97
N GLU A 10 13.33 -10.20 -11.71
CA GLU A 10 13.92 -8.96 -11.21
C GLU A 10 13.35 -7.80 -12.00
N VAL A 11 12.65 -6.90 -11.32
CA VAL A 11 11.97 -5.76 -11.95
C VAL A 11 12.44 -4.47 -11.29
N SER A 12 12.74 -3.45 -12.10
CA SER A 12 13.01 -2.12 -11.57
C SER A 12 11.71 -1.50 -11.03
N PHE A 13 11.84 -0.51 -10.14
CA PHE A 13 10.66 0.19 -9.63
C PHE A 13 9.82 0.84 -10.75
N GLN A 14 10.47 1.40 -11.78
CA GLN A 14 9.80 2.04 -12.91
C GLN A 14 9.11 1.02 -13.81
N ASP A 15 9.76 -0.11 -14.09
CA ASP A 15 9.18 -1.18 -14.89
C ASP A 15 7.99 -1.82 -14.16
N ALA A 16 8.06 -1.94 -12.84
CA ALA A 16 6.97 -2.45 -12.02
C ALA A 16 5.71 -1.57 -12.09
N ILE A 17 5.88 -0.24 -12.14
CA ILE A 17 4.76 0.69 -12.39
C ILE A 17 4.15 0.42 -13.77
N ALA A 18 4.97 0.36 -14.82
CA ALA A 18 4.50 0.15 -16.19
C ALA A 18 3.79 -1.21 -16.37
N LEU A 19 4.34 -2.27 -15.76
CA LEU A 19 3.73 -3.60 -15.75
C LEU A 19 2.42 -3.62 -15.00
N THR A 20 2.34 -2.95 -13.85
CA THR A 20 1.09 -2.86 -13.08
C THR A 20 0.03 -2.09 -13.86
N GLN A 21 0.38 -0.97 -14.49
CA GLN A 21 -0.54 -0.24 -15.37
C GLN A 21 -1.05 -1.13 -16.50
N THR A 22 -0.14 -1.84 -17.19
CA THR A 22 -0.50 -2.76 -18.27
C THR A 22 -1.45 -3.87 -17.78
N LEU A 23 -1.17 -4.46 -16.62
CA LEU A 23 -2.00 -5.48 -15.99
C LEU A 23 -3.42 -4.95 -15.76
N PHE A 24 -3.54 -3.81 -15.08
CA PHE A 24 -4.83 -3.27 -14.68
C PHE A 24 -5.63 -2.66 -15.84
N THR A 25 -4.99 -2.11 -16.88
CA THR A 25 -5.67 -1.68 -18.11
C THR A 25 -6.35 -2.84 -18.85
N ASN A 26 -5.87 -4.06 -18.67
CA ASN A 26 -6.41 -5.23 -19.36
C ASN A 26 -7.08 -6.23 -18.41
N ILE A 27 -7.35 -5.81 -17.17
CA ILE A 27 -7.75 -6.72 -16.10
C ILE A 27 -9.06 -7.44 -16.42
N ASP A 28 -10.01 -6.79 -17.08
CA ASP A 28 -11.31 -7.37 -17.45
C ASP A 28 -11.24 -8.50 -18.47
N GLN A 29 -10.13 -8.61 -19.18
CA GLN A 29 -9.89 -9.69 -20.15
C GLN A 29 -9.21 -10.90 -19.50
N LEU A 30 -8.86 -10.81 -18.21
CA LEU A 30 -8.12 -11.83 -17.50
C LEU A 30 -9.01 -12.63 -16.56
N ALA A 31 -8.79 -13.93 -16.53
CA ALA A 31 -9.29 -14.78 -15.45
C ALA A 31 -8.59 -14.41 -14.13
N SER A 32 -9.29 -14.51 -13.01
CA SER A 32 -8.78 -14.15 -11.69
C SER A 32 -7.51 -14.92 -11.30
N SER A 33 -7.37 -16.17 -11.75
CA SER A 33 -6.14 -16.96 -11.54
C SER A 33 -4.91 -16.38 -12.25
N LYS A 34 -5.09 -15.70 -13.38
CA LYS A 34 -4.01 -14.97 -14.06
C LYS A 34 -3.68 -13.66 -13.36
N VAL A 35 -4.70 -12.95 -12.87
CA VAL A 35 -4.50 -11.76 -12.03
C VAL A 35 -3.69 -12.13 -10.79
N GLU A 36 -4.10 -13.19 -10.07
CA GLU A 36 -3.41 -13.69 -8.89
C GLU A 36 -1.93 -13.97 -9.18
N SER A 37 -1.65 -14.77 -10.23
CA SER A 37 -0.29 -15.13 -10.62
C SER A 37 0.57 -13.89 -10.93
N HIS A 38 0.06 -12.97 -11.74
CA HIS A 38 0.81 -11.78 -12.14
C HIS A 38 1.06 -10.81 -10.98
N VAL A 39 0.09 -10.66 -10.08
CA VAL A 39 0.28 -9.85 -8.87
C VAL A 39 1.29 -10.51 -7.94
N ALA A 40 1.24 -11.84 -7.78
CA ALA A 40 2.20 -12.57 -6.95
C ALA A 40 3.63 -12.37 -7.46
N ASP A 41 3.83 -12.47 -8.78
CA ASP A 41 5.13 -12.22 -9.40
C ASP A 41 5.59 -10.77 -9.20
N LEU A 42 4.68 -9.79 -9.31
CA LEU A 42 5.01 -8.37 -9.07
C LEU A 42 5.45 -8.13 -7.62
N VAL A 43 4.75 -8.70 -6.63
CA VAL A 43 5.06 -8.43 -5.22
C VAL A 43 6.16 -9.31 -4.64
N ALA A 44 6.68 -10.27 -5.40
CA ALA A 44 7.76 -11.16 -4.99
C ALA A 44 9.07 -10.41 -4.66
N THR A 45 9.27 -9.21 -5.22
CA THR A 45 10.42 -8.34 -4.92
C THR A 45 9.99 -7.00 -4.34
N MET A 46 10.87 -6.35 -3.56
CA MET A 46 10.57 -5.05 -2.96
C MET A 46 10.33 -3.95 -4.01
N ASN A 47 11.09 -3.94 -5.11
CA ASN A 47 10.89 -2.96 -6.18
C ASN A 47 9.56 -3.19 -6.92
N GLY A 48 9.25 -4.46 -7.20
CA GLY A 48 7.99 -4.86 -7.79
C GLY A 48 6.79 -4.47 -6.92
N ALA A 49 6.83 -4.81 -5.64
CA ALA A 49 5.78 -4.47 -4.68
C ALA A 49 5.57 -2.96 -4.55
N ARG A 50 6.66 -2.17 -4.53
CA ARG A 50 6.57 -0.69 -4.53
C ARG A 50 5.89 -0.16 -5.78
N GLY A 51 6.29 -0.63 -6.97
CA GLY A 51 5.69 -0.17 -8.22
C GLY A 51 4.22 -0.59 -8.35
N PHE A 52 3.90 -1.79 -7.87
CA PHE A 52 2.53 -2.29 -7.75
C PHE A 52 1.69 -1.36 -6.88
N PHE A 53 2.08 -1.12 -5.62
CA PHE A 53 1.27 -0.34 -4.70
C PHE A 53 1.11 1.12 -5.13
N VAL A 54 2.15 1.74 -5.71
CA VAL A 54 2.04 3.10 -6.24
C VAL A 54 0.92 3.17 -7.26
N THR A 55 0.90 2.26 -8.23
CA THR A 55 -0.14 2.28 -9.28
C THR A 55 -1.51 1.85 -8.73
N PHE A 56 -1.54 0.75 -7.97
CA PHE A 56 -2.76 0.12 -7.50
C PHE A 56 -3.57 1.02 -6.55
N LEU A 57 -2.88 1.76 -5.68
CA LEU A 57 -3.54 2.57 -4.67
C LEU A 57 -3.98 3.95 -5.20
N THR A 58 -3.26 4.52 -6.18
CA THR A 58 -3.56 5.87 -6.69
C THR A 58 -4.53 5.90 -7.87
N ASN A 59 -4.72 4.79 -8.58
CA ASN A 59 -5.53 4.76 -9.80
C ASN A 59 -6.85 4.02 -9.58
N GLU A 60 -7.93 4.50 -10.19
CA GLU A 60 -9.23 3.82 -10.11
C GLU A 60 -9.28 2.63 -11.07
N PHE A 61 -9.66 1.48 -10.53
CA PHE A 61 -9.86 0.25 -11.28
C PHE A 61 -11.21 -0.34 -10.90
N GLU A 62 -12.03 -0.65 -11.91
CA GLU A 62 -13.26 -1.39 -11.71
C GLU A 62 -12.91 -2.87 -11.52
N LEU A 63 -13.01 -3.34 -10.28
CA LEU A 63 -12.73 -4.73 -9.92
C LEU A 63 -13.99 -5.39 -9.40
N ASP A 64 -14.34 -6.53 -9.99
CA ASP A 64 -15.29 -7.45 -9.39
C ASP A 64 -14.69 -8.11 -8.13
N GLU A 65 -15.54 -8.74 -7.31
CA GLU A 65 -15.12 -9.38 -6.06
C GLU A 65 -14.11 -10.52 -6.27
N GLU A 66 -14.24 -11.26 -7.38
CA GLU A 66 -13.34 -12.38 -7.69
C GLU A 66 -11.91 -11.89 -7.92
N LYS A 67 -11.75 -10.76 -8.62
CA LYS A 67 -10.44 -10.14 -8.84
C LYS A 67 -9.87 -9.51 -7.58
N LYS A 68 -10.71 -8.89 -6.73
CA LYS A 68 -10.25 -8.37 -5.43
C LYS A 68 -9.70 -9.51 -4.58
N ASP A 69 -10.38 -10.64 -4.53
CA ASP A 69 -9.94 -11.82 -3.77
C ASP A 69 -8.68 -12.46 -4.34
N ALA A 70 -8.53 -12.50 -5.67
CA ALA A 70 -7.31 -12.93 -6.34
C ALA A 70 -6.11 -12.03 -5.97
N ILE A 71 -6.29 -10.71 -6.00
CA ILE A 71 -5.25 -9.75 -5.58
C ILE A 71 -4.89 -9.97 -4.11
N ALA A 72 -5.88 -10.07 -3.22
CA ALA A 72 -5.63 -10.30 -1.80
C ALA A 72 -4.89 -11.62 -1.55
N THR A 73 -5.22 -12.67 -2.30
CA THR A 73 -4.53 -13.98 -2.22
C THR A 73 -3.09 -13.87 -2.69
N ALA A 74 -2.84 -13.19 -3.81
CA ALA A 74 -1.50 -12.93 -4.32
C ALA A 74 -0.64 -12.15 -3.31
N LEU A 75 -1.19 -11.10 -2.69
CA LEU A 75 -0.47 -10.31 -1.69
C LEU A 75 -0.07 -11.13 -0.45
N ARG A 76 -0.83 -12.18 -0.10
CA ARG A 76 -0.48 -13.07 1.01
C ARG A 76 0.74 -13.95 0.73
N THR A 77 1.16 -14.09 -0.53
CA THR A 77 2.33 -14.91 -0.90
C THR A 77 3.67 -14.24 -0.57
N ALA A 78 3.68 -12.92 -0.35
CA ALA A 78 4.89 -12.15 -0.09
C ALA A 78 4.74 -11.25 1.16
N PRO A 79 4.52 -11.83 2.35
CA PRO A 79 4.22 -11.06 3.57
C PRO A 79 5.32 -10.06 3.93
N ASP A 80 6.59 -10.43 3.74
CA ASP A 80 7.74 -9.60 4.11
C ASP A 80 7.90 -8.36 3.23
N THR A 81 7.53 -8.44 1.94
CA THR A 81 7.57 -7.28 1.03
C THR A 81 6.33 -6.41 1.16
N VAL A 82 5.16 -7.03 1.42
CA VAL A 82 3.86 -6.36 1.43
C VAL A 82 3.59 -5.64 2.75
N ALA A 83 3.86 -6.28 3.89
CA ALA A 83 3.39 -5.79 5.19
C ALA A 83 3.92 -4.40 5.54
N GLY A 84 5.25 -4.24 5.47
CA GLY A 84 5.90 -2.96 5.72
C GLY A 84 5.48 -1.85 4.75
N LEU A 85 5.13 -2.18 3.51
CA LEU A 85 4.65 -1.20 2.52
C LEU A 85 3.22 -0.74 2.81
N LEU A 86 2.33 -1.64 3.22
CA LEU A 86 0.95 -1.27 3.57
C LEU A 86 0.92 -0.29 4.74
N VAL A 87 1.64 -0.57 5.84
CA VAL A 87 1.64 0.34 6.99
C VAL A 87 2.29 1.69 6.67
N LYS A 88 3.35 1.70 5.83
CA LYS A 88 3.99 2.95 5.37
C LYS A 88 3.04 3.76 4.50
N ASN A 89 2.37 3.13 3.53
CA ASN A 89 1.43 3.81 2.65
C ASN A 89 0.28 4.45 3.44
N LEU A 90 -0.25 3.75 4.46
CA LEU A 90 -1.31 4.27 5.32
C LEU A 90 -0.90 5.56 6.03
N VAL A 91 0.26 5.56 6.70
CA VAL A 91 0.70 6.75 7.46
C VAL A 91 1.19 7.86 6.54
N MET A 92 1.89 7.53 5.45
CA MET A 92 2.41 8.52 4.51
C MET A 92 1.28 9.26 3.81
N SER A 93 0.27 8.56 3.29
CA SER A 93 -0.86 9.22 2.62
C SER A 93 -1.71 10.05 3.60
N THR A 94 -1.80 9.62 4.85
CA THR A 94 -2.44 10.40 5.93
C THR A 94 -1.72 11.72 6.16
N ALA A 95 -0.39 11.71 6.30
CA ALA A 95 0.37 12.95 6.47
C ALA A 95 0.36 13.84 5.22
N MET A 96 0.39 13.25 4.02
CA MET A 96 0.33 14.01 2.77
C MET A 96 -1.02 14.68 2.57
N THR A 97 -2.11 14.12 3.07
CA THR A 97 -3.43 14.78 3.08
C THR A 97 -3.34 16.14 3.78
N LEU A 98 -2.68 16.21 4.94
CA LEU A 98 -2.48 17.48 5.66
C LEU A 98 -1.51 18.41 4.93
N THR A 99 -0.41 17.88 4.40
CA THR A 99 0.56 18.68 3.63
C THR A 99 -0.12 19.36 2.44
N HIS A 100 -0.88 18.61 1.64
CA HIS A 100 -1.58 19.16 0.48
C HIS A 100 -2.72 20.11 0.87
N SER A 101 -3.39 19.85 2.01
CA SER A 101 -4.40 20.77 2.54
C SER A 101 -3.80 22.12 2.93
N ARG A 102 -2.62 22.13 3.56
CA ARG A 102 -1.89 23.37 3.93
C ARG A 102 -1.33 24.10 2.71
N GLN A 103 -1.24 23.43 1.57
CA GLN A 103 -0.81 23.98 0.28
C GLN A 103 -1.98 24.42 -0.61
N ASP A 104 -3.22 24.38 -0.11
CA ASP A 104 -4.43 24.68 -0.87
C ASP A 104 -4.54 23.88 -2.19
N ASN A 105 -4.12 22.60 -2.15
CA ASN A 105 -4.13 21.71 -3.32
C ASN A 105 -5.19 20.60 -3.17
N PRO A 106 -6.47 20.88 -3.48
CA PRO A 106 -7.57 19.95 -3.23
C PRO A 106 -7.45 18.64 -4.02
N ASP A 107 -6.90 18.67 -5.23
CA ASP A 107 -6.73 17.47 -6.05
C ASP A 107 -5.74 16.49 -5.38
N MET A 108 -4.63 17.01 -4.85
CA MET A 108 -3.65 16.19 -4.13
C MET A 108 -4.14 15.73 -2.76
N VAL A 109 -5.01 16.52 -2.11
CA VAL A 109 -5.73 16.09 -0.89
C VAL A 109 -6.59 14.86 -1.21
N GLN A 110 -7.40 14.93 -2.26
CA GLN A 110 -8.28 13.83 -2.66
C GLN A 110 -7.49 12.57 -3.01
N GLN A 111 -6.39 12.70 -3.77
CA GLN A 111 -5.52 11.58 -4.11
C GLN A 111 -4.86 10.92 -2.89
N SER A 112 -4.46 11.73 -1.91
CA SER A 112 -3.87 11.23 -0.66
C SER A 112 -4.91 10.49 0.19
N GLN A 113 -6.13 11.03 0.28
CA GLN A 113 -7.25 10.39 0.98
C GLN A 113 -7.64 9.06 0.33
N LEU A 114 -7.75 9.03 -1.00
CA LEU A 114 -8.05 7.82 -1.76
C LEU A 114 -7.00 6.72 -1.50
N THR A 115 -5.73 7.09 -1.53
CA THR A 115 -4.61 6.18 -1.24
C THR A 115 -4.72 5.63 0.18
N ARG A 116 -5.03 6.47 1.17
CA ARG A 116 -5.23 6.07 2.57
C ARG A 116 -6.36 5.05 2.71
N GLU A 117 -7.53 5.36 2.17
CA GLU A 117 -8.74 4.52 2.28
C GLU A 117 -8.54 3.16 1.62
N ARG A 118 -7.95 3.15 0.42
CA ARG A 118 -7.62 1.89 -0.27
C ARG A 118 -6.58 1.09 0.45
N THR A 119 -5.57 1.73 1.05
CA THR A 119 -4.58 1.01 1.85
C THR A 119 -5.24 0.32 3.04
N ALA A 120 -6.12 1.02 3.76
CA ALA A 120 -6.89 0.43 4.87
C ALA A 120 -7.77 -0.75 4.39
N ALA A 121 -8.47 -0.59 3.26
CA ALA A 121 -9.28 -1.65 2.67
C ALA A 121 -8.43 -2.90 2.34
N VAL A 122 -7.25 -2.71 1.73
CA VAL A 122 -6.32 -3.81 1.42
C VAL A 122 -5.84 -4.49 2.69
N ILE A 123 -5.46 -3.73 3.73
CA ILE A 123 -5.05 -4.26 5.04
C ILE A 123 -6.15 -5.19 5.60
N HIS A 124 -7.41 -4.74 5.61
CA HIS A 124 -8.54 -5.52 6.10
C HIS A 124 -8.86 -6.75 5.24
N GLN A 125 -8.55 -6.71 3.94
CA GLN A 125 -8.79 -7.83 3.04
C GLN A 125 -7.67 -8.90 3.14
N VAL A 126 -6.40 -8.48 3.20
CA VAL A 126 -5.28 -9.44 3.25
C VAL A 126 -5.20 -10.17 4.58
N LYS A 127 -5.56 -9.52 5.71
CA LYS A 127 -5.55 -10.10 7.06
C LYS A 127 -4.23 -10.82 7.40
N LEU A 128 -3.11 -10.20 7.02
CA LEU A 128 -1.79 -10.77 7.23
C LEU A 128 -1.28 -10.46 8.66
N PRO A 129 -0.89 -11.47 9.45
CA PRO A 129 -0.29 -11.25 10.78
C PRO A 129 0.96 -10.36 10.72
N ALA A 130 1.74 -10.43 9.64
CA ALA A 130 2.90 -9.56 9.43
C ALA A 130 2.52 -8.07 9.37
N VAL A 131 1.34 -7.72 8.84
CA VAL A 131 0.86 -6.33 8.79
C VAL A 131 0.58 -5.81 10.20
N GLU A 132 -0.04 -6.63 11.06
CA GLU A 132 -0.27 -6.28 12.47
C GLU A 132 1.04 -6.06 13.23
N GLN A 133 2.04 -6.92 12.99
CA GLN A 133 3.37 -6.78 13.60
C GLN A 133 4.06 -5.49 13.16
N GLU A 134 4.05 -5.19 11.87
CA GLU A 134 4.61 -3.94 11.34
C GLU A 134 3.85 -2.71 11.85
N ALA A 135 2.53 -2.82 12.01
CA ALA A 135 1.70 -1.76 12.59
C ALA A 135 2.08 -1.49 14.06
N GLN A 136 2.30 -2.53 14.87
CA GLN A 136 2.76 -2.37 16.25
C GLN A 136 4.14 -1.71 16.35
N GLN A 137 5.08 -2.11 15.48
CA GLN A 137 6.42 -1.50 15.45
C GLN A 137 6.39 -0.02 15.04
N LEU A 138 5.57 0.31 14.04
CA LEU A 138 5.36 1.69 13.61
C LEU A 138 4.65 2.52 14.69
N TRP A 139 3.65 1.95 15.37
CA TRP A 139 2.95 2.58 16.48
C TRP A 139 3.89 2.92 17.64
N GLN A 140 4.74 1.97 18.03
CA GLN A 140 5.76 2.21 19.05
C GLN A 140 6.68 3.36 18.65
N SER A 141 7.12 3.38 17.39
CA SER A 141 7.99 4.45 16.88
C SER A 141 7.30 5.81 16.83
N LEU A 142 6.00 5.85 16.53
CA LEU A 142 5.19 7.08 16.52
C LEU A 142 4.91 7.64 17.92
N THR A 143 4.84 6.78 18.95
CA THR A 143 4.42 7.17 20.31
C THR A 143 5.59 7.39 21.26
N THR A 144 6.70 6.70 21.05
CA THR A 144 7.88 6.76 21.93
C THR A 144 9.10 7.41 21.28
N ASP A 145 9.03 7.72 19.98
CA ASP A 145 10.17 8.11 19.15
C ASP A 145 11.34 7.08 19.16
N THR A 146 11.07 5.83 19.55
CA THR A 146 12.04 4.71 19.54
C THR A 146 11.50 3.50 18.78
N GLY A 147 12.40 2.70 18.18
CA GLY A 147 12.04 1.44 17.52
C GLY A 147 12.38 1.41 16.03
N THR A 148 11.90 0.36 15.35
CA THR A 148 12.27 0.02 13.97
C THR A 148 11.98 1.14 12.96
N TYR A 149 10.94 1.95 13.19
CA TYR A 149 10.48 2.97 12.26
C TYR A 149 10.94 4.40 12.61
N THR A 150 11.74 4.58 13.66
CA THR A 150 12.23 5.91 14.07
C THR A 150 12.98 6.61 12.94
N GLU A 151 13.94 5.94 12.29
CA GLU A 151 14.69 6.53 11.17
C GLU A 151 13.79 6.89 10.00
N PHE A 152 12.78 6.05 9.71
CA PHE A 152 11.79 6.32 8.68
C PHE A 152 11.00 7.60 9.00
N LEU A 153 10.47 7.73 10.21
CA LEU A 153 9.69 8.90 10.62
C LEU A 153 10.54 10.18 10.63
N GLN A 154 11.79 10.09 11.09
CA GLN A 154 12.72 11.23 11.14
C GLN A 154 13.15 11.68 9.76
N ARG A 155 13.43 10.75 8.83
CA ARG A 155 13.84 11.05 7.46
C ARG A 155 12.86 11.95 6.73
N TRP A 156 11.56 11.80 6.99
CA TRP A 156 10.51 12.59 6.36
C TRP A 156 10.12 13.85 7.15
N GLY A 157 10.58 13.98 8.40
CA GLY A 157 10.40 15.20 9.19
C GLY A 157 8.95 15.53 9.54
N TYR A 158 8.12 14.51 9.80
CA TYR A 158 6.70 14.71 10.13
C TYR A 158 6.51 15.53 11.40
N ASP A 159 5.64 16.55 11.33
CA ASP A 159 5.30 17.38 12.47
C ASP A 159 4.30 16.71 13.43
N ALA A 160 4.02 17.39 14.55
CA ALA A 160 3.14 16.86 15.59
C ALA A 160 1.70 16.59 15.12
N GLU A 161 1.15 17.45 14.27
CA GLU A 161 -0.21 17.30 13.73
C GLU A 161 -0.27 16.11 12.75
N GLN A 162 0.75 15.96 11.91
CA GLN A 162 0.90 14.80 11.03
C GLN A 162 1.02 13.50 11.82
N LYS A 163 1.88 13.46 12.86
CA LYS A 163 2.02 12.27 13.73
C LYS A 163 0.70 11.92 14.43
N GLN A 164 -0.04 12.92 14.92
CA GLN A 164 -1.35 12.70 15.55
C GLN A 164 -2.37 12.14 14.54
N ALA A 165 -2.39 12.66 13.32
CA ALA A 165 -3.27 12.13 12.27
C ALA A 165 -2.90 10.69 11.87
N MET A 166 -1.60 10.37 11.78
CA MET A 166 -1.12 8.99 11.57
C MET A 166 -1.60 8.06 12.68
N GLN A 167 -1.48 8.47 13.95
CA GLN A 167 -1.95 7.68 15.09
C GLN A 167 -3.47 7.44 15.01
N ALA A 168 -4.26 8.46 14.65
CA ALA A 168 -5.70 8.29 14.45
C ALA A 168 -6.02 7.28 13.35
N ALA A 169 -5.39 7.40 12.17
CA ALA A 169 -5.60 6.49 11.04
C ALA A 169 -5.17 5.05 11.38
N MET A 170 -4.06 4.88 12.09
CA MET A 170 -3.60 3.57 12.55
C MET A 170 -4.55 2.96 13.57
N SER A 171 -5.05 3.74 14.53
CA SER A 171 -6.01 3.24 15.53
C SER A 171 -7.34 2.84 14.92
N GLU A 172 -7.79 3.56 13.89
CA GLU A 172 -8.99 3.22 13.11
C GLU A 172 -8.80 1.90 12.33
N THR A 173 -7.65 1.74 11.69
CA THR A 173 -7.35 0.55 10.87
C THR A 173 -7.00 -0.67 11.72
N PHE A 174 -6.38 -0.47 12.88
CA PHE A 174 -5.91 -1.52 13.78
C PHE A 174 -6.47 -1.28 15.19
N PRO A 175 -7.71 -1.72 15.48
CA PRO A 175 -8.33 -1.49 16.79
C PRO A 175 -7.52 -2.05 17.97
N ALA A 176 -6.69 -3.07 17.73
CA ALA A 176 -5.82 -3.66 18.75
C ALA A 176 -4.71 -2.72 19.26
N LEU A 177 -4.38 -1.63 18.54
CA LEU A 177 -3.40 -0.64 18.99
C LEU A 177 -3.93 0.31 20.08
N GLN A 178 -5.24 0.29 20.34
CA GLN A 178 -5.88 1.09 21.38
C GLN A 178 -5.90 0.40 22.76
N ALA A 179 -5.51 -0.87 22.83
CA ALA A 179 -5.51 -1.69 24.04
C ALA A 179 -4.17 -1.64 24.77
#